data_AF-A0A0A1NU98-F1
#
_entry.id   AF-A0A0A1NU98-F1
#
_cell.length_a   1.000
_cell.length_b   1.000
_cell.length_c   1.000
_cell.angle_alpha   90.00
_cell.angle_beta   90.00
_cell.angle_gamma   90.00
#
_symmetry.space_group_name_H-M   'P 1'
#
loop_
_entity.id
_entity.type
_entity.pdbx_description
1 polymer ?
#
loop_
_entity_poly.entity_id
_entity_poly.type
_entity_poly.pdbx_seq_one_letter_code
_entity_poly.pdbx_strand_id
1 'polypeptide(L)'
;MMDESEIDRIYSQQLHDELQSQTKAAVTQLIELYPEIFGLDRLIAPKNQYMQQQNLNEAIAQTVRDTCLAYIENGVNFDHALDWVLVWRQQLSFKSLGEKYGQEQVIASIGHPRARKAVQHIYQESLDKYMQWFPWSWFSRMQFIGAGGFSAVYSVTMTPAYDFQPVKMALKIVDDKILNEISVQSRAFLPLLFQGLTVCETTGDLMMVMKFSNDGNLEDHMAQLPLGDLDLKTITGTILRLAANLADLHKVGICHRNVHPRNIVCTDSDYFLVDYRFATPARESSSVTAITKAVYGRLPYVAPEVRQGVYTEKSDIYSLGVIIWQLVSKVIFPSSDVLLDGNHKNGEPEDHVYRVEPVPGLPEWYQKLYVACMEPRPENRPNANDICTALQPIHDALEFSVPLDRRVTGYIVARRAEVADHLRTYAKVKGTISDSTTRLYTLSSLPSTQSFILLPFESQPFHTVWNSNSCVLDTFSLSAYIDTSSSS
;
A
#
# COMPACT_ATOMS: atom_id res chain seq x y z
N MET A 1 -12.64 10.68 47.62
CA MET A 1 -13.43 9.44 47.45
C MET A 1 -13.71 9.34 45.97
N MET A 2 -13.35 8.24 45.33
CA MET A 2 -13.87 7.94 43.98
C MET A 2 -15.40 7.91 44.07
N ASP A 3 -16.08 8.44 43.06
CA ASP A 3 -17.53 8.32 42.98
C ASP A 3 -17.94 6.90 42.56
N GLU A 4 -19.20 6.52 42.79
CA GLU A 4 -19.73 5.19 42.45
C GLU A 4 -19.58 4.84 40.97
N SER A 5 -19.70 5.81 40.05
CA SER A 5 -19.53 5.57 38.62
C SER A 5 -18.09 5.25 38.24
N GLU A 6 -17.12 5.83 38.95
CA GLU A 6 -15.70 5.52 38.74
C GLU A 6 -15.34 4.14 39.31
N ILE A 7 -15.97 3.74 40.42
CA ILE A 7 -15.84 2.38 40.99
C ILE A 7 -16.44 1.34 40.02
N ASP A 8 -17.66 1.57 39.53
CA ASP A 8 -18.34 0.67 38.59
C ASP A 8 -17.55 0.51 37.30
N ARG A 9 -17.01 1.60 36.74
CA ARG A 9 -16.17 1.55 35.54
C ARG A 9 -14.91 0.70 35.76
N ILE A 10 -14.23 0.87 36.88
CA ILE A 10 -13.03 0.08 37.20
C ILE A 10 -13.38 -1.39 37.40
N TYR A 11 -14.49 -1.69 38.08
CA TYR A 11 -14.97 -3.05 38.27
C TYR A 11 -15.30 -3.73 36.94
N SER A 12 -16.06 -3.07 36.06
CA SER A 12 -16.36 -3.61 34.72
C SER A 12 -15.11 -3.83 33.88
N GLN A 13 -14.12 -2.92 33.95
CA GLN A 13 -12.85 -3.10 33.25
C GLN A 13 -12.07 -4.31 33.78
N GLN A 14 -11.96 -4.47 35.09
CA GLN A 14 -11.28 -5.62 35.70
C GLN A 14 -11.95 -6.93 35.32
N LEU A 15 -13.28 -6.98 35.34
CA LEU A 15 -14.05 -8.16 34.95
C LEU A 15 -13.83 -8.51 33.48
N HIS A 16 -13.82 -7.51 32.59
CA HIS A 16 -13.51 -7.70 31.18
C HIS A 16 -12.08 -8.24 30.98
N ASP A 17 -11.08 -7.68 31.68
CA ASP A 17 -9.69 -8.12 31.59
C ASP A 17 -9.51 -9.56 32.10
N GLU A 18 -10.22 -9.94 33.17
CA GLU A 18 -10.21 -11.30 33.72
C GLU A 18 -10.81 -12.31 32.72
N LEU A 19 -11.98 -12.00 32.16
CA LEU A 19 -12.62 -12.82 31.14
C LEU A 19 -11.75 -12.96 29.88
N GLN A 20 -11.09 -11.88 29.46
CA GLN A 20 -10.16 -11.92 28.34
C GLN A 20 -8.95 -12.82 28.64
N SER A 21 -8.41 -12.76 29.87
CA SER A 21 -7.32 -13.62 30.32
C SER A 21 -7.72 -15.10 30.33
N GLN A 22 -8.92 -15.41 30.86
CA GLN A 22 -9.47 -16.78 30.85
C GLN A 22 -9.63 -17.31 29.41
N THR A 23 -10.16 -16.48 28.51
CA THR A 23 -10.33 -16.81 27.08
C THR A 23 -8.98 -17.11 26.43
N LYS A 24 -7.97 -16.26 26.65
CA LYS A 24 -6.60 -16.47 26.15
C LYS A 24 -6.00 -17.77 26.65
N ALA A 25 -6.21 -18.11 27.93
CA ALA A 25 -5.74 -19.37 28.52
C ALA A 25 -6.40 -20.59 27.88
N ALA A 26 -7.72 -20.56 27.65
CA ALA A 26 -8.44 -21.65 26.99
C ALA A 26 -7.97 -21.87 25.54
N VAL A 27 -7.82 -20.80 24.76
CA VAL A 27 -7.27 -20.86 23.40
C VAL A 27 -5.85 -21.42 23.40
N THR A 28 -5.03 -20.99 24.36
CA THR A 28 -3.65 -21.49 24.51
C THR A 28 -3.61 -23.00 24.76
N GLN A 29 -4.52 -23.53 25.58
CA GLN A 29 -4.63 -24.97 25.82
C GLN A 29 -5.05 -25.73 24.56
N LEU A 30 -6.01 -25.20 23.78
CA LEU A 30 -6.39 -25.79 22.49
C LEU A 30 -5.20 -25.87 21.52
N ILE A 31 -4.40 -24.80 21.43
CA ILE A 31 -3.22 -24.77 20.57
C ILE A 31 -2.20 -25.85 20.97
N GLU A 32 -1.96 -26.04 22.28
CA GLU A 32 -1.07 -27.09 22.78
C GLU A 32 -1.61 -28.51 22.55
N LEU A 33 -2.93 -28.68 22.53
CA LEU A 33 -3.55 -29.97 22.27
C LEU A 33 -3.44 -30.35 20.80
N TYR A 34 -3.48 -29.39 19.86
CA TYR A 34 -3.47 -29.67 18.41
C TYR A 34 -2.36 -28.91 17.67
N PRO A 35 -1.08 -29.09 18.05
CA PRO A 35 0.02 -28.25 17.56
C PRO A 35 0.22 -28.34 16.04
N GLU A 36 0.01 -29.52 15.43
CA GLU A 36 0.14 -29.74 13.98
C GLU A 36 -0.84 -28.89 13.15
N ILE A 37 -2.08 -28.73 13.63
CA ILE A 37 -3.11 -27.98 12.92
C ILE A 37 -2.79 -26.48 12.86
N PHE A 38 -2.09 -26.00 13.90
CA PHE A 38 -1.62 -24.62 14.01
C PHE A 38 -0.19 -24.43 13.50
N GLY A 39 0.44 -25.47 12.92
CA GLY A 39 1.81 -25.42 12.38
C GLY A 39 2.88 -25.19 13.45
N LEU A 40 2.64 -25.65 14.68
CA LEU A 40 3.52 -25.50 15.83
C LEU A 40 4.13 -26.82 16.33
N ASP A 41 3.94 -27.92 15.60
CA ASP A 41 4.47 -29.26 15.91
C ASP A 41 5.99 -29.29 16.07
N ARG A 42 6.70 -28.42 15.35
CA ARG A 42 8.16 -28.26 15.48
C ARG A 42 8.59 -27.34 16.62
N LEU A 43 7.65 -26.58 17.18
CA LEU A 43 7.85 -25.64 18.28
C LEU A 43 7.52 -26.27 19.63
N ILE A 44 6.51 -27.13 19.65
CA ILE A 44 5.94 -27.76 20.83
C ILE A 44 6.27 -29.25 20.76
N ALA A 45 7.09 -29.75 21.67
CA ALA A 45 7.33 -31.19 21.77
C ALA A 45 5.99 -31.91 22.04
N PRO A 46 5.63 -32.96 21.27
CA PRO A 46 4.37 -33.66 21.48
C PRO A 46 4.36 -34.27 22.89
N LYS A 47 3.55 -33.69 23.78
CA LYS A 47 3.53 -34.07 25.20
C LYS A 47 3.02 -35.50 25.43
N ASN A 48 2.29 -36.10 24.49
CA ASN A 48 1.79 -37.47 24.54
C ASN A 48 1.25 -37.92 23.17
N GLN A 49 1.69 -39.06 22.64
CA GLN A 49 1.11 -39.73 21.45
C GLN A 49 -0.25 -40.43 21.74
N TYR A 50 -0.87 -40.17 22.90
CA TYR A 50 -2.15 -40.77 23.23
C TYR A 50 -3.23 -40.21 22.30
N MET A 51 -3.88 -41.11 21.57
CA MET A 51 -5.01 -40.86 20.66
C MET A 51 -5.96 -39.82 21.24
N GLN A 52 -5.98 -38.64 20.62
CA GLN A 52 -6.93 -37.58 20.93
C GLN A 52 -8.34 -38.12 20.65
N GLN A 53 -9.14 -38.29 21.69
CA GLN A 53 -10.49 -38.85 21.58
C GLN A 53 -11.51 -37.83 21.07
N GLN A 54 -11.25 -36.53 21.23
CA GLN A 54 -12.16 -35.46 20.89
C GLN A 54 -11.76 -34.81 19.56
N ASN A 55 -12.76 -34.49 18.73
CA ASN A 55 -12.52 -33.80 17.46
C ASN A 55 -12.19 -32.32 17.73
N LEU A 56 -11.20 -31.74 17.00
CA LEU A 56 -10.84 -30.33 17.12
C LEU A 56 -12.04 -29.39 17.00
N ASN A 57 -12.94 -29.64 16.05
CA ASN A 57 -14.12 -28.80 15.83
C ASN A 57 -15.06 -28.83 17.05
N GLU A 58 -15.19 -29.97 17.71
CA GLU A 58 -15.98 -30.10 18.94
C GLU A 58 -15.33 -29.36 20.10
N ALA A 59 -14.00 -29.45 20.22
CA ALA A 59 -13.24 -28.75 21.25
C ALA A 59 -13.33 -27.22 21.07
N ILE A 60 -13.16 -26.72 19.85
CA ILE A 60 -13.33 -25.29 19.52
C ILE A 60 -14.76 -24.85 19.82
N ALA A 61 -15.77 -25.60 19.36
CA ALA A 61 -17.17 -25.27 19.61
C ALA A 61 -17.51 -25.24 21.10
N GLN A 62 -16.91 -26.13 21.90
CA GLN A 62 -17.06 -26.13 23.36
C GLN A 62 -16.42 -24.88 23.98
N THR A 63 -15.18 -24.56 23.63
CA THR A 63 -14.50 -23.36 24.14
C THR A 63 -15.24 -22.07 23.79
N VAL A 64 -15.79 -21.97 22.57
CA VAL A 64 -16.63 -20.83 22.19
C VAL A 64 -17.89 -20.74 23.07
N ARG A 65 -18.60 -21.86 23.27
CA ARG A 65 -19.78 -21.89 24.15
C ARG A 65 -19.45 -21.44 25.56
N ASP A 66 -18.39 -22.00 26.15
CA ASP A 66 -17.99 -21.69 27.52
C ASP A 66 -17.56 -20.22 27.66
N THR A 67 -16.84 -19.68 26.67
CA THR A 67 -16.47 -18.27 26.60
C THR A 67 -17.72 -17.38 26.56
N CYS A 68 -18.65 -17.63 25.63
CA CYS A 68 -19.87 -16.84 25.52
C CYS A 68 -20.70 -16.88 26.80
N LEU A 69 -20.84 -18.06 27.44
CA LEU A 69 -21.56 -18.19 28.70
C LEU A 69 -20.91 -17.36 29.80
N ALA A 70 -19.58 -17.43 29.96
CA ALA A 70 -18.87 -16.66 30.97
C ALA A 70 -19.05 -15.15 30.80
N TYR A 71 -19.01 -14.63 29.55
CA TYR A 71 -19.24 -13.20 29.30
C TYR A 71 -20.70 -12.79 29.56
N ILE A 72 -21.67 -13.61 29.14
CA ILE A 72 -23.11 -13.36 29.37
C ILE A 72 -23.43 -13.34 30.87
N GLU A 73 -22.95 -14.32 31.63
CA GLU A 73 -23.19 -14.42 33.08
C GLU A 73 -22.63 -13.23 33.86
N ASN A 74 -21.57 -12.61 33.35
CA ASN A 74 -20.92 -11.44 33.92
C ASN A 74 -21.41 -10.10 33.34
N GLY A 75 -22.41 -10.12 32.44
CA GLY A 75 -22.98 -8.92 31.84
C GLY A 75 -22.01 -8.15 30.93
N VAL A 76 -20.96 -8.81 30.43
CA VAL A 76 -19.95 -8.21 29.55
C VAL A 76 -20.29 -8.58 28.11
N ASN A 77 -20.31 -7.59 27.21
CA ASN A 77 -20.52 -7.86 25.78
C ASN A 77 -19.32 -8.60 25.19
N PHE A 78 -19.56 -9.66 24.42
CA PHE A 78 -18.54 -10.41 23.69
C PHE A 78 -18.87 -10.40 22.20
N ASP A 79 -18.05 -9.70 21.41
CA ASP A 79 -18.17 -9.73 19.96
C ASP A 79 -17.45 -10.97 19.42
N HIS A 80 -18.23 -12.01 19.13
CA HIS A 80 -17.68 -13.25 18.56
C HIS A 80 -16.92 -13.01 17.23
N ALA A 81 -17.26 -12.01 16.43
CA ALA A 81 -16.57 -11.77 15.17
C ALA A 81 -15.22 -11.06 15.40
N LEU A 82 -15.18 -10.13 16.34
CA LEU A 82 -14.00 -9.31 16.60
C LEU A 82 -13.12 -9.86 17.72
N ASP A 83 -13.66 -10.03 18.92
CA ASP A 83 -12.91 -10.40 20.12
C ASP A 83 -12.30 -11.79 19.99
N TRP A 84 -13.04 -12.76 19.47
CA TRP A 84 -12.56 -14.13 19.25
C TRP A 84 -11.37 -14.18 18.29
N VAL A 85 -11.50 -13.57 17.12
CA VAL A 85 -10.46 -13.54 16.09
C VAL A 85 -9.20 -12.83 16.62
N LEU A 86 -9.38 -11.75 17.40
CA LEU A 86 -8.28 -11.04 18.02
C LEU A 86 -7.53 -11.92 19.04
N VAL A 87 -8.24 -12.69 19.87
CA VAL A 87 -7.59 -13.62 20.82
C VAL A 87 -6.72 -14.63 20.09
N TRP A 88 -7.24 -15.28 19.04
CA TRP A 88 -6.46 -16.25 18.27
C TRP A 88 -5.24 -15.64 17.60
N ARG A 89 -5.39 -14.49 16.95
CA ARG A 89 -4.27 -13.76 16.32
C ARG A 89 -3.21 -13.36 17.35
N GLN A 90 -3.63 -12.97 18.56
CA GLN A 90 -2.69 -12.69 19.64
C GLN A 90 -1.96 -13.94 20.10
N GLN A 91 -2.66 -15.07 20.32
CA GLN A 91 -2.03 -16.30 20.82
C GLN A 91 -1.09 -16.96 19.80
N LEU A 92 -1.32 -16.74 18.51
CA LEU A 92 -0.47 -17.25 17.43
C LEU A 92 0.62 -16.27 16.97
N SER A 93 0.67 -15.06 17.54
CA SER A 93 1.69 -14.09 17.20
C SER A 93 3.09 -14.55 17.62
N PHE A 94 4.13 -14.08 16.93
CA PHE A 94 5.50 -14.37 17.32
C PHE A 94 5.81 -13.90 18.74
N LYS A 95 5.18 -12.81 19.21
CA LYS A 95 5.31 -12.35 20.59
C LYS A 95 4.88 -13.43 21.58
N SER A 96 3.65 -13.92 21.47
CA SER A 96 3.10 -14.91 22.40
C SER A 96 3.86 -16.23 22.33
N LEU A 97 4.25 -16.66 21.12
CA LEU A 97 5.09 -17.84 20.94
C LEU A 97 6.47 -17.65 21.59
N GLY A 98 7.09 -16.47 21.44
CA GLY A 98 8.39 -16.13 22.01
C GLY A 98 8.37 -16.03 23.53
N GLU A 99 7.33 -15.43 24.13
CA GLU A 99 7.13 -15.35 25.58
C GLU A 99 6.94 -16.74 26.19
N LYS A 100 6.25 -17.64 25.48
CA LYS A 100 5.89 -18.95 25.99
C LYS A 100 6.97 -20.02 25.79
N TYR A 101 7.61 -20.06 24.63
CA TYR A 101 8.55 -21.11 24.24
C TYR A 101 10.00 -20.62 24.14
N GLY A 102 10.25 -19.32 24.28
CA GLY A 102 11.56 -18.71 24.10
C GLY A 102 11.83 -18.32 22.64
N GLN A 103 12.21 -17.06 22.40
CA GLN A 103 12.45 -16.53 21.06
C GLN A 103 13.51 -17.32 20.28
N GLU A 104 14.61 -17.69 20.92
CA GLU A 104 15.69 -18.47 20.28
C GLU A 104 15.21 -19.84 19.81
N GLN A 105 14.38 -20.51 20.62
CA GLN A 105 13.77 -21.79 20.26
C GLN A 105 12.78 -21.63 19.11
N VAL A 106 11.96 -20.55 19.14
CA VAL A 106 11.04 -20.24 18.05
C VAL A 106 11.78 -20.02 16.73
N ILE A 107 12.91 -19.30 16.76
CA ILE A 107 13.74 -19.09 15.58
C ILE A 107 14.39 -20.40 15.12
N ALA A 108 14.93 -21.20 16.05
CA ALA A 108 15.65 -22.43 15.75
C ALA A 108 14.78 -23.51 15.09
N SER A 109 13.49 -23.59 15.46
CA SER A 109 12.55 -24.57 14.92
C SER A 109 12.17 -24.31 13.45
N ILE A 110 12.31 -23.08 12.97
CA ILE A 110 11.98 -22.70 11.60
C ILE A 110 12.99 -23.35 10.66
N GLY A 111 12.56 -24.37 9.93
CA GLY A 111 13.41 -25.13 9.01
C GLY A 111 13.93 -24.30 7.83
N HIS A 112 13.09 -23.41 7.29
CA HIS A 112 13.42 -22.64 6.09
C HIS A 112 14.44 -21.52 6.41
N PRO A 113 15.63 -21.47 5.77
CA PRO A 113 16.70 -20.53 6.13
C PRO A 113 16.31 -19.04 5.98
N ARG A 114 15.62 -18.66 4.90
CA ARG A 114 15.13 -17.27 4.71
C ARG A 114 14.07 -16.89 5.73
N ALA A 115 13.09 -17.77 5.97
CA ALA A 115 12.07 -17.56 6.99
C ALA A 115 12.69 -17.36 8.38
N ARG A 116 13.71 -18.17 8.73
CA ARG A 116 14.44 -18.03 9.99
C ARG A 116 15.07 -16.64 10.14
N LYS A 117 15.75 -16.15 9.09
CA LYS A 117 16.31 -14.79 9.07
C LYS A 117 15.22 -13.72 9.18
N ALA A 118 14.10 -13.90 8.48
CA ALA A 118 12.97 -12.97 8.54
C ALA A 118 12.37 -12.89 9.95
N VAL A 119 12.11 -14.04 10.59
CA VAL A 119 11.57 -14.07 11.95
C VAL A 119 12.55 -13.52 12.98
N GLN A 120 13.85 -13.81 12.85
CA GLN A 120 14.87 -13.17 13.67
C GLN A 120 14.81 -11.65 13.56
N HIS A 121 14.63 -11.13 12.34
CA HIS A 121 14.51 -9.69 12.11
C HIS A 121 13.20 -9.12 12.66
N ILE A 122 12.08 -9.86 12.57
CA ILE A 122 10.79 -9.47 13.18
C ILE A 122 10.94 -9.24 14.69
N TYR A 123 11.64 -10.12 15.40
CA TYR A 123 11.92 -9.92 16.83
C TYR A 123 12.83 -8.71 17.07
N GLN A 124 13.89 -8.53 16.26
CA GLN A 124 14.81 -7.39 16.38
C GLN A 124 14.09 -6.03 16.22
N GLU A 125 13.14 -5.96 15.30
CA GLU A 125 12.37 -4.74 15.00
C GLU A 125 11.09 -4.60 15.88
N SER A 126 10.89 -5.48 16.88
CA SER A 126 9.71 -5.48 17.78
C SER A 126 8.37 -5.56 17.04
N LEU A 127 8.34 -6.34 15.96
CA LEU A 127 7.19 -6.58 15.09
C LEU A 127 6.39 -7.81 15.45
N ASP A 128 6.93 -8.62 16.34
CA ASP A 128 6.44 -9.91 16.81
C ASP A 128 5.02 -9.85 17.38
N LYS A 129 4.59 -8.69 17.88
CA LYS A 129 3.21 -8.44 18.35
C LYS A 129 2.16 -8.35 17.24
N TYR A 130 2.56 -8.07 16.00
CA TYR A 130 1.65 -7.87 14.87
C TYR A 130 1.72 -8.98 13.82
N MET A 131 2.73 -9.85 13.91
CA MET A 131 3.03 -10.84 12.90
C MET A 131 2.87 -12.24 13.47
N GLN A 132 2.36 -13.16 12.65
CA GLN A 132 2.25 -14.57 13.00
C GLN A 132 2.81 -15.48 11.90
N TRP A 133 3.05 -16.73 12.28
CA TRP A 133 3.28 -17.80 11.30
C TRP A 133 1.92 -18.36 10.86
N PHE A 134 1.74 -18.50 9.55
CA PHE A 134 0.54 -19.11 8.99
C PHE A 134 0.89 -20.50 8.45
N PRO A 135 0.20 -21.57 8.91
CA PRO A 135 0.31 -22.89 8.32
C PRO A 135 -0.07 -22.88 6.84
N TRP A 136 0.74 -23.51 5.99
CA TRP A 136 0.47 -23.59 4.55
C TRP A 136 -0.89 -24.23 4.24
N SER A 137 -1.27 -25.24 5.04
CA SER A 137 -2.53 -25.97 4.93
C SER A 137 -3.78 -25.10 5.05
N TRP A 138 -3.67 -23.87 5.59
CA TRP A 138 -4.81 -22.96 5.70
C TRP A 138 -5.15 -22.27 4.38
N PHE A 139 -4.26 -22.30 3.39
CA PHE A 139 -4.46 -21.61 2.12
C PHE A 139 -4.94 -22.55 1.02
N SER A 140 -5.96 -22.10 0.28
CA SER A 140 -6.54 -22.83 -0.85
C SER A 140 -6.93 -21.88 -1.98
N ARG A 141 -7.36 -22.44 -3.12
CA ARG A 141 -7.87 -21.68 -4.29
C ARG A 141 -6.90 -20.58 -4.76
N MET A 142 -5.62 -20.91 -4.83
CA MET A 142 -4.57 -19.98 -5.24
C MET A 142 -4.76 -19.58 -6.70
N GLN A 143 -4.90 -18.28 -6.94
CA GLN A 143 -5.05 -17.69 -8.27
C GLN A 143 -3.98 -16.61 -8.46
N PHE A 144 -3.30 -16.65 -9.60
CA PHE A 144 -2.31 -15.63 -9.94
C PHE A 144 -2.99 -14.28 -10.18
N ILE A 145 -2.55 -13.24 -9.46
CA ILE A 145 -3.05 -11.86 -9.64
C ILE A 145 -2.14 -11.14 -10.63
N GLY A 146 -0.82 -11.26 -10.43
CA GLY A 146 0.15 -10.56 -11.24
C GLY A 146 1.57 -10.82 -10.75
N ALA A 147 2.53 -10.55 -11.64
CA ALA A 147 3.94 -10.54 -11.31
C ALA A 147 4.53 -9.19 -11.73
N GLY A 148 5.19 -8.52 -10.80
CA GLY A 148 6.08 -7.42 -11.13
C GLY A 148 7.43 -7.94 -11.64
N GLY A 149 8.39 -7.04 -11.86
CA GLY A 149 9.75 -7.44 -12.24
C GLY A 149 10.50 -8.29 -11.20
N PHE A 150 9.95 -8.46 -9.99
CA PHE A 150 10.68 -9.02 -8.85
C PHE A 150 9.90 -9.99 -7.95
N SER A 151 8.59 -10.12 -8.11
CA SER A 151 7.76 -10.95 -7.23
C SER A 151 6.43 -11.27 -7.91
N ALA A 152 5.93 -12.48 -7.67
CA ALA A 152 4.59 -12.91 -8.03
C ALA A 152 3.65 -12.81 -6.83
N VAL A 153 2.42 -12.36 -7.09
CA VAL A 153 1.36 -12.21 -6.10
C VAL A 153 0.16 -13.06 -6.49
N TYR A 154 -0.41 -13.75 -5.50
CA TYR A 154 -1.53 -14.65 -5.68
C TYR A 154 -2.66 -14.29 -4.71
N SER A 155 -3.91 -14.40 -5.15
CA SER A 155 -5.05 -14.39 -4.24
C SER A 155 -5.30 -15.80 -3.75
N VAL A 156 -5.62 -15.95 -2.47
CA VAL A 156 -5.93 -17.23 -1.84
C VAL A 156 -7.17 -17.09 -0.98
N THR A 157 -7.83 -18.21 -0.73
CA THR A 157 -8.81 -18.37 0.34
C THR A 157 -8.10 -18.96 1.55
N MET A 158 -8.08 -18.21 2.65
CA MET A 158 -7.53 -18.66 3.93
C MET A 158 -8.66 -19.15 4.84
N THR A 159 -8.52 -20.35 5.39
CA THR A 159 -9.48 -20.94 6.32
C THR A 159 -8.75 -21.46 7.55
N PRO A 160 -8.54 -20.61 8.57
CA PRO A 160 -7.96 -21.04 9.85
C PRO A 160 -8.85 -22.09 10.53
N ALA A 161 -8.26 -22.98 11.32
CA ALA A 161 -9.03 -24.03 11.98
C ALA A 161 -10.05 -23.52 13.03
N TYR A 162 -9.85 -22.29 13.52
CA TYR A 162 -10.69 -21.64 14.53
C TYR A 162 -11.70 -20.63 13.98
N ASP A 163 -11.66 -20.37 12.67
CA ASP A 163 -12.52 -19.41 12.01
C ASP A 163 -13.31 -20.10 10.88
N PHE A 164 -14.62 -20.11 11.03
CA PHE A 164 -15.52 -20.81 10.11
C PHE A 164 -15.81 -20.02 8.84
N GLN A 165 -15.40 -18.75 8.77
CA GLN A 165 -15.57 -17.92 7.58
C GLN A 165 -14.27 -17.82 6.79
N PRO A 166 -14.22 -18.35 5.56
CA PRO A 166 -13.04 -18.21 4.72
C PRO A 166 -12.76 -16.74 4.40
N VAL A 167 -11.51 -16.32 4.57
CA VAL A 167 -11.06 -14.94 4.32
C VAL A 167 -10.19 -14.91 3.06
N LYS A 168 -10.45 -13.94 2.18
CA LYS A 168 -9.61 -13.73 1.00
C LYS A 168 -8.32 -12.99 1.40
N MET A 169 -7.17 -13.56 1.03
CA MET A 169 -5.85 -13.03 1.36
C MET A 169 -4.98 -12.93 0.09
N ALA A 170 -3.90 -12.18 0.17
CA ALA A 170 -2.87 -12.11 -0.86
C ALA A 170 -1.57 -12.76 -0.35
N LEU A 171 -0.96 -13.62 -1.17
CA LEU A 171 0.36 -14.19 -0.93
C LEU A 171 1.35 -13.60 -1.92
N LYS A 172 2.39 -12.94 -1.43
CA LYS A 172 3.49 -12.37 -2.23
C LYS A 172 4.73 -13.24 -2.04
N ILE A 173 5.28 -13.80 -3.13
CA ILE A 173 6.56 -14.52 -3.07
C ILE A 173 7.68 -13.51 -2.77
N VAL A 174 8.56 -13.85 -1.85
CA VAL A 174 9.62 -12.92 -1.42
C VAL A 174 11.01 -13.49 -1.61
N ASP A 175 11.94 -12.59 -1.93
CA ASP A 175 13.36 -12.88 -2.07
C ASP A 175 14.14 -12.36 -0.85
N ASP A 176 15.46 -12.29 -0.98
CA ASP A 176 16.34 -11.87 0.11
C ASP A 176 16.15 -10.40 0.51
N LYS A 177 15.41 -9.58 -0.27
CA LYS A 177 15.06 -8.21 0.10
C LYS A 177 13.84 -8.11 1.02
N ILE A 178 13.24 -9.24 1.40
CA ILE A 178 12.13 -9.30 2.37
C ILE A 178 12.47 -8.54 3.66
N LEU A 179 13.71 -8.61 4.13
CA LEU A 179 14.13 -7.96 5.38
C LEU A 179 13.97 -6.44 5.29
N ASN A 180 14.30 -5.86 4.14
CA ASN A 180 14.13 -4.43 3.92
C ASN A 180 12.65 -4.06 3.85
N GLU A 181 11.83 -4.87 3.16
CA GLU A 181 10.39 -4.65 3.09
C GLU A 181 9.73 -4.74 4.48
N ILE A 182 10.12 -5.73 5.30
CA ILE A 182 9.65 -5.88 6.70
C ILE A 182 10.09 -4.71 7.57
N SER A 183 11.38 -4.33 7.53
CA SER A 183 11.95 -3.24 8.34
C SER A 183 11.35 -1.86 8.00
N VAL A 184 11.03 -1.64 6.73
CA VAL A 184 10.46 -0.36 6.33
C VAL A 184 8.96 -0.32 6.64
N GLN A 185 8.22 -1.41 6.35
CA GLN A 185 6.80 -1.50 6.67
C GLN A 185 6.53 -1.37 8.18
N SER A 186 7.45 -1.87 9.02
CA SER A 186 7.37 -1.74 10.48
C SER A 186 7.48 -0.29 10.96
N ARG A 187 8.44 0.45 10.39
CA ARG A 187 8.71 1.85 10.75
C ARG A 187 7.69 2.81 10.19
N ALA A 188 7.09 2.49 9.04
CA ALA A 188 6.07 3.29 8.37
C ALA A 188 4.63 3.02 8.85
N PHE A 189 4.43 2.28 9.95
CA PHE A 189 3.11 1.98 10.51
C PHE A 189 2.11 1.35 9.51
N LEU A 190 2.58 0.43 8.65
CA LEU A 190 1.71 -0.42 7.83
C LEU A 190 1.42 -1.85 8.34
N PRO A 191 1.33 -2.16 9.65
CA PRO A 191 0.90 -3.48 10.15
C PRO A 191 -0.46 -3.96 9.62
N LEU A 192 -1.26 -3.07 9.00
CA LEU A 192 -2.62 -3.40 8.53
C LEU A 192 -2.62 -4.27 7.26
N LEU A 193 -1.57 -4.18 6.43
CA LEU A 193 -1.51 -4.95 5.18
C LEU A 193 -0.71 -6.23 5.33
N PHE A 194 0.43 -6.22 6.03
CA PHE A 194 1.28 -7.38 6.21
C PHE A 194 0.98 -8.09 7.54
N GLN A 195 0.52 -9.35 7.45
CA GLN A 195 0.01 -10.11 8.58
C GLN A 195 0.99 -11.14 9.14
N GLY A 196 2.00 -11.53 8.35
CA GLY A 196 2.97 -12.54 8.75
C GLY A 196 3.47 -13.40 7.59
N LEU A 197 4.02 -14.57 7.89
CA LEU A 197 4.76 -15.38 6.93
C LEU A 197 4.17 -16.78 6.77
N THR A 198 4.33 -17.35 5.58
CA THR A 198 4.10 -18.77 5.29
C THR A 198 5.18 -19.29 4.34
N VAL A 199 5.38 -20.61 4.30
CA VAL A 199 6.23 -21.27 3.30
C VAL A 199 5.38 -22.23 2.50
N CYS A 200 5.43 -22.15 1.17
CA CYS A 200 4.80 -23.12 0.31
C CYS A 200 5.50 -24.46 0.45
N GLU A 201 4.79 -25.50 0.90
CA GLU A 201 5.39 -26.82 1.13
C GLU A 201 5.78 -27.53 -0.18
N THR A 202 5.13 -27.18 -1.30
CA THR A 202 5.41 -27.79 -2.61
C THR A 202 6.65 -27.20 -3.29
N THR A 203 6.81 -25.87 -3.25
CA THR A 203 7.90 -25.17 -3.95
C THR A 203 9.04 -24.75 -3.03
N GLY A 204 8.79 -24.69 -1.71
CA GLY A 204 9.71 -24.12 -0.73
C GLY A 204 9.73 -22.59 -0.72
N ASP A 205 8.87 -21.91 -1.49
CA ASP A 205 8.86 -20.45 -1.56
C ASP A 205 8.39 -19.84 -0.23
N LEU A 206 9.20 -18.93 0.32
CA LEU A 206 8.76 -18.04 1.38
C LEU A 206 7.78 -17.02 0.80
N MET A 207 6.68 -16.78 1.51
CA MET A 207 5.65 -15.83 1.10
C MET A 207 5.23 -14.92 2.25
N MET A 208 4.98 -13.65 1.92
CA MET A 208 4.30 -12.72 2.81
C MET A 208 2.79 -12.93 2.71
N VAL A 209 2.14 -13.06 3.87
CA VAL A 209 0.69 -13.11 4.01
C VAL A 209 0.18 -11.69 4.18
N MET A 210 -0.66 -11.24 3.25
CA MET A 210 -1.14 -9.86 3.19
C MET A 210 -2.67 -9.80 3.09
N LYS A 211 -3.27 -8.72 3.60
CA LYS A 211 -4.69 -8.43 3.37
C LYS A 211 -4.92 -8.27 1.87
N PHE A 212 -5.93 -8.96 1.34
CA PHE A 212 -6.34 -8.79 -0.05
C PHE A 212 -7.14 -7.49 -0.19
N SER A 213 -6.90 -6.75 -1.28
CA SER A 213 -7.78 -5.65 -1.66
C SER A 213 -8.64 -6.01 -2.87
N ASN A 214 -9.93 -5.73 -2.77
CA ASN A 214 -10.90 -5.96 -3.84
C ASN A 214 -10.80 -4.92 -4.97
N ASP A 215 -10.32 -3.71 -4.69
CA ASP A 215 -10.28 -2.60 -5.66
C ASP A 215 -8.97 -2.53 -6.46
N GLY A 216 -8.08 -3.49 -6.24
CA GLY A 216 -6.82 -3.59 -6.97
C GLY A 216 -5.88 -2.41 -6.69
N ASN A 217 -5.23 -1.90 -7.73
CA ASN A 217 -4.26 -0.81 -7.64
C ASN A 217 -4.74 0.45 -8.38
N LEU A 218 -4.15 1.60 -8.07
CA LEU A 218 -4.57 2.89 -8.58
C LEU A 218 -4.49 3.00 -10.11
N GLU A 219 -3.57 2.28 -10.77
CA GLU A 219 -3.51 2.28 -12.25
C GLU A 219 -4.77 1.67 -12.86
N ASP A 220 -5.14 0.48 -12.40
CA ASP A 220 -6.30 -0.25 -12.89
C ASP A 220 -7.59 0.49 -12.52
N HIS A 221 -7.65 1.05 -11.31
CA HIS A 221 -8.75 1.89 -10.86
C HIS A 221 -8.93 3.12 -11.78
N MET A 222 -7.85 3.85 -12.10
CA MET A 222 -7.90 4.98 -13.03
C MET A 222 -8.32 4.58 -14.45
N ALA A 223 -7.96 3.37 -14.90
CA ALA A 223 -8.31 2.88 -16.23
C ALA A 223 -9.80 2.54 -16.37
N GLN A 224 -10.42 2.05 -15.29
CA GLN A 224 -11.81 1.61 -15.23
C GLN A 224 -12.82 2.73 -14.97
N LEU A 225 -12.41 3.83 -14.33
CA LEU A 225 -13.31 4.95 -14.04
C LEU A 225 -13.87 5.61 -15.31
N PRO A 226 -15.20 5.87 -15.39
CA PRO A 226 -15.80 6.61 -16.49
C PRO A 226 -15.23 8.02 -16.59
N LEU A 227 -15.11 8.54 -17.82
CA LEU A 227 -14.48 9.83 -18.10
C LEU A 227 -15.26 11.03 -17.53
N GLY A 228 -16.54 10.86 -17.23
CA GLY A 228 -17.42 11.87 -16.65
C GLY A 228 -17.47 11.86 -15.11
N ASP A 229 -16.94 10.81 -14.46
CA ASP A 229 -17.12 10.58 -13.01
C ASP A 229 -15.94 11.13 -12.19
N LEU A 230 -15.29 12.18 -12.68
CA LEU A 230 -14.17 12.84 -12.00
C LEU A 230 -14.67 14.01 -11.17
N ASP A 231 -14.60 13.86 -9.85
CA ASP A 231 -14.93 14.93 -8.92
C ASP A 231 -13.68 15.42 -8.15
N LEU A 232 -13.58 16.75 -7.99
CA LEU A 232 -12.43 17.39 -7.34
C LEU A 232 -12.28 17.01 -5.87
N LYS A 233 -13.39 16.72 -5.17
CA LYS A 233 -13.35 16.36 -3.74
C LYS A 233 -12.67 15.00 -3.54
N THR A 234 -13.04 14.00 -4.33
CA THR A 234 -12.41 12.68 -4.34
C THR A 234 -10.94 12.79 -4.73
N ILE A 235 -10.62 13.52 -5.81
CA ILE A 235 -9.23 13.68 -6.26
C ILE A 235 -8.37 14.31 -5.17
N THR A 236 -8.81 15.43 -4.57
CA THR A 236 -8.06 16.09 -3.50
C THR A 236 -7.91 15.19 -2.27
N GLY A 237 -8.95 14.42 -1.92
CA GLY A 237 -8.87 13.39 -0.87
C GLY A 237 -7.82 12.32 -1.17
N THR A 238 -7.76 11.81 -2.40
CA THR A 238 -6.71 10.86 -2.84
C THR A 238 -5.32 11.48 -2.70
N ILE A 239 -5.13 12.72 -3.16
CA ILE A 239 -3.81 13.40 -3.08
C ILE A 239 -3.38 13.59 -1.63
N LEU A 240 -4.28 14.09 -0.76
CA LEU A 240 -4.02 14.26 0.67
C LEU A 240 -3.61 12.95 1.32
N ARG A 241 -4.29 11.85 0.99
CA ARG A 241 -3.95 10.53 1.53
C ARG A 241 -2.58 10.04 1.08
N LEU A 242 -2.26 10.17 -0.21
CA LEU A 242 -0.95 9.77 -0.73
C LEU A 242 0.18 10.63 -0.16
N ALA A 243 -0.05 11.94 -0.05
CA ALA A 243 0.89 12.85 0.58
C ALA A 243 1.09 12.53 2.07
N ALA A 244 0.04 12.22 2.83
CA ALA A 244 0.15 11.81 4.23
C ALA A 244 0.97 10.52 4.39
N ASN A 245 0.70 9.48 3.58
CA ASN A 245 1.49 8.24 3.58
C ASN A 245 2.99 8.50 3.33
N LEU A 246 3.32 9.39 2.38
CA LEU A 246 4.71 9.77 2.12
C LEU A 246 5.30 10.62 3.25
N ALA A 247 4.52 11.52 3.86
CA ALA A 247 4.97 12.32 4.99
C ALA A 247 5.34 11.45 6.19
N ASP A 248 4.55 10.42 6.49
CA ASP A 248 4.84 9.46 7.56
C ASP A 248 6.13 8.67 7.29
N LEU A 249 6.33 8.24 6.03
CA LEU A 249 7.55 7.54 5.61
C LEU A 249 8.79 8.44 5.67
N HIS A 250 8.68 9.68 5.17
CA HIS A 250 9.76 10.67 5.17
C HIS A 250 10.10 11.12 6.59
N LYS A 251 9.12 11.21 7.50
CA LYS A 251 9.33 11.54 8.92
C LYS A 251 10.24 10.54 9.63
N VAL A 252 10.21 9.27 9.25
CA VAL A 252 11.15 8.24 9.77
C VAL A 252 12.46 8.17 8.99
N GLY A 253 12.70 9.12 8.08
CA GLY A 253 13.92 9.30 7.31
C GLY A 253 14.11 8.28 6.19
N ILE A 254 13.02 7.72 5.64
CA ILE A 254 13.04 6.68 4.62
C ILE A 254 12.46 7.23 3.31
N CYS A 255 13.14 6.97 2.18
CA CYS A 255 12.56 7.22 0.85
C CYS A 255 11.99 5.91 0.30
N HIS A 256 10.84 5.96 -0.39
CA HIS A 256 10.25 4.77 -1.00
C HIS A 256 10.99 4.32 -2.27
N ARG A 257 11.38 5.27 -3.14
CA ARG A 257 12.15 5.06 -4.38
C ARG A 257 11.46 4.31 -5.51
N ASN A 258 10.18 3.95 -5.37
CA ASN A 258 9.41 3.24 -6.38
C ASN A 258 7.91 3.61 -6.33
N VAL A 259 7.63 4.89 -6.12
CA VAL A 259 6.25 5.41 -6.07
C VAL A 259 5.69 5.44 -7.49
N HIS A 260 4.60 4.70 -7.72
CA HIS A 260 3.83 4.74 -8.96
C HIS A 260 2.44 4.11 -8.74
N PRO A 261 1.44 4.35 -9.60
CA PRO A 261 0.06 3.89 -9.41
C PRO A 261 -0.11 2.39 -9.13
N ARG A 262 0.70 1.51 -9.74
CA ARG A 262 0.66 0.06 -9.44
C ARG A 262 1.13 -0.35 -8.04
N ASN A 263 1.87 0.53 -7.35
CA ASN A 263 2.32 0.33 -5.97
C ASN A 263 1.41 1.07 -4.98
N ILE A 264 0.23 1.51 -5.43
CA ILE A 264 -0.80 2.10 -4.58
C ILE A 264 -1.99 1.15 -4.63
N VAL A 265 -2.21 0.42 -3.55
CA VAL A 265 -3.38 -0.45 -3.38
C VAL A 265 -4.57 0.43 -2.99
N CYS A 266 -5.65 0.35 -3.77
CA CYS A 266 -6.91 1.00 -3.48
C CYS A 266 -7.73 0.10 -2.55
N THR A 267 -8.48 0.64 -1.62
CA THR A 267 -9.46 -0.08 -0.79
C THR A 267 -10.72 0.78 -0.68
N ASP A 268 -11.86 0.19 -0.30
CA ASP A 268 -13.16 0.87 -0.16
C ASP A 268 -13.10 2.25 0.52
N SER A 269 -12.16 2.46 1.46
CA SER A 269 -12.05 3.68 2.24
C SER A 269 -10.68 4.39 2.17
N ASP A 270 -9.68 3.81 1.50
CA ASP A 270 -8.30 4.29 1.62
C ASP A 270 -7.34 3.87 0.49
N TYR A 271 -6.18 4.50 0.44
CA TYR A 271 -5.06 4.21 -0.48
C TYR A 271 -3.80 3.91 0.31
N PHE A 272 -3.16 2.77 0.01
CA PHE A 272 -1.94 2.34 0.68
C PHE A 272 -0.79 2.21 -0.29
N LEU A 273 0.32 2.87 0.03
CA LEU A 273 1.58 2.65 -0.65
C LEU A 273 2.15 1.28 -0.25
N VAL A 274 2.62 0.50 -1.22
CA VAL A 274 3.16 -0.85 -1.03
C VAL A 274 4.47 -1.03 -1.80
N ASP A 275 5.14 -2.18 -1.60
CA ASP A 275 6.41 -2.55 -2.24
C ASP A 275 7.61 -1.71 -1.79
N TYR A 276 7.91 -1.80 -0.48
CA TYR A 276 9.05 -1.14 0.17
C TYR A 276 10.40 -1.84 -0.05
N ARG A 277 10.46 -2.75 -1.02
CA ARG A 277 11.64 -3.58 -1.31
C ARG A 277 12.91 -2.77 -1.61
N PHE A 278 12.74 -1.56 -2.13
CA PHE A 278 13.83 -0.64 -2.49
C PHE A 278 13.91 0.58 -1.59
N ALA A 279 13.06 0.66 -0.57
CA ALA A 279 13.04 1.80 0.31
C ALA A 279 14.33 1.84 1.14
N THR A 280 14.94 3.01 1.28
CA THR A 280 16.23 3.15 1.96
C THR A 280 16.25 4.41 2.81
N PRO A 281 17.04 4.45 3.90
CA PRO A 281 17.27 5.69 4.62
C PRO A 281 17.74 6.79 3.67
N ALA A 282 17.14 7.97 3.74
CA ALA A 282 17.39 9.08 2.82
C ALA A 282 18.89 9.46 2.76
N ARG A 283 19.56 9.42 3.91
CA ARG A 283 21.00 9.70 4.07
C ARG A 283 21.94 8.64 3.46
N GLU A 284 21.46 7.41 3.25
CA GLU A 284 22.24 6.28 2.71
C GLU A 284 21.90 5.99 1.23
N SER A 285 20.95 6.73 0.67
CA SER A 285 20.47 6.56 -0.70
C SER A 285 21.57 6.71 -1.75
N SER A 286 22.42 7.73 -1.60
CA SER A 286 23.54 8.02 -2.50
C SER A 286 24.64 6.96 -2.38
N SER A 287 24.93 6.46 -1.18
CA SER A 287 25.93 5.40 -0.99
C SER A 287 25.46 4.06 -1.57
N VAL A 288 24.20 3.68 -1.33
CA VAL A 288 23.59 2.47 -1.93
C VAL A 288 23.63 2.54 -3.46
N THR A 289 23.28 3.69 -4.03
CA THR A 289 23.23 3.87 -5.49
C THR A 289 24.63 3.98 -6.09
N ALA A 290 25.61 4.57 -5.39
CA ALA A 290 27.00 4.59 -5.79
C ALA A 290 27.64 3.19 -5.81
N ILE A 291 27.29 2.35 -4.82
CA ILE A 291 27.77 0.96 -4.72
C ILE A 291 27.14 0.08 -5.80
N THR A 292 25.82 0.13 -5.94
CA THR A 292 25.09 -0.76 -6.85
C THR A 292 25.11 -0.29 -8.30
N LYS A 293 25.32 1.02 -8.55
CA LYS A 293 25.15 1.70 -9.84
C LYS A 293 23.82 1.37 -10.52
N ALA A 294 22.81 0.99 -9.74
CA ALA A 294 21.55 0.46 -10.22
C ALA A 294 20.39 1.37 -9.80
N VAL A 295 19.49 1.61 -10.75
CA VAL A 295 18.27 2.40 -10.55
C VAL A 295 17.08 1.48 -10.74
N TYR A 296 16.18 1.49 -9.78
CA TYR A 296 14.93 0.73 -9.81
C TYR A 296 13.79 1.71 -9.97
N GLY A 297 12.87 1.42 -10.89
CA GLY A 297 11.69 2.26 -11.04
C GLY A 297 10.98 2.05 -12.36
N ARG A 298 9.91 2.81 -12.53
CA ARG A 298 9.15 2.93 -13.77
C ARG A 298 9.44 4.32 -14.35
N LEU A 299 9.99 4.36 -15.57
CA LEU A 299 10.68 5.54 -16.11
C LEU A 299 9.95 6.90 -15.96
N PRO A 300 8.63 7.02 -16.24
CA PRO A 300 7.93 8.29 -16.09
C PRO A 300 7.99 8.88 -14.68
N TYR A 301 8.09 8.02 -13.67
CA TYR A 301 8.07 8.37 -12.25
C TYR A 301 9.47 8.54 -11.67
N VAL A 302 10.53 8.27 -12.44
CA VAL A 302 11.92 8.42 -12.01
C VAL A 302 12.33 9.88 -12.13
N ALA A 303 12.63 10.53 -11.00
CA ALA A 303 13.00 11.93 -10.96
C ALA A 303 14.33 12.22 -11.70
N PRO A 304 14.53 13.41 -12.28
CA PRO A 304 15.71 13.70 -13.09
C PRO A 304 17.05 13.52 -12.37
N GLU A 305 17.13 13.89 -11.09
CA GLU A 305 18.34 13.79 -10.26
C GLU A 305 18.76 12.33 -9.99
N VAL A 306 17.83 11.38 -10.10
CA VAL A 306 18.11 9.95 -9.91
C VAL A 306 19.10 9.43 -10.96
N ARG A 307 19.14 10.05 -12.14
CA ARG A 307 20.13 9.76 -13.20
C ARG A 307 21.57 10.02 -12.75
N GLN A 308 21.75 10.89 -11.76
CA GLN A 308 23.03 11.20 -11.14
C GLN A 308 23.31 10.28 -9.93
N GLY A 309 22.45 9.30 -9.68
CA GLY A 309 22.56 8.38 -8.55
C GLY A 309 22.05 8.95 -7.23
N VAL A 310 21.34 10.08 -7.27
CA VAL A 310 20.83 10.77 -6.08
C VAL A 310 19.35 10.49 -5.92
N TYR A 311 18.99 9.78 -4.84
CA TYR A 311 17.59 9.59 -4.43
C TYR A 311 17.34 10.40 -3.17
N THR A 312 16.24 11.14 -3.12
CA THR A 312 15.84 11.88 -1.92
C THR A 312 14.34 11.73 -1.71
N GLU A 313 13.86 12.22 -0.57
CA GLU A 313 12.42 12.34 -0.32
C GLU A 313 11.74 13.15 -1.43
N LYS A 314 12.43 14.18 -1.97
CA LYS A 314 11.98 14.98 -3.11
C LYS A 314 11.85 14.17 -4.41
N SER A 315 12.55 13.05 -4.54
CA SER A 315 12.40 12.14 -5.69
C SER A 315 11.06 11.40 -5.62
N ASP A 316 10.61 11.03 -4.41
CA ASP A 316 9.25 10.47 -4.22
C ASP A 316 8.17 11.54 -4.49
N ILE A 317 8.44 12.81 -4.17
CA ILE A 317 7.53 13.93 -4.48
C ILE A 317 7.39 14.14 -5.99
N TYR A 318 8.47 14.00 -6.76
CA TYR A 318 8.39 14.02 -8.22
C TYR A 318 7.46 12.92 -8.73
N SER A 319 7.62 11.69 -8.24
CA SER A 319 6.76 10.57 -8.59
C SER A 319 5.30 10.85 -8.22
N LEU A 320 5.03 11.45 -7.05
CA LEU A 320 3.69 11.88 -6.66
C LEU A 320 3.14 12.95 -7.61
N GLY A 321 3.96 13.91 -8.05
CA GLY A 321 3.56 14.93 -9.04
C GLY A 321 3.04 14.33 -10.35
N VAL A 322 3.72 13.29 -10.85
CA VAL A 322 3.26 12.53 -12.02
C VAL A 322 1.89 11.89 -11.75
N ILE A 323 1.70 11.30 -10.57
CA ILE A 323 0.42 10.69 -10.17
C ILE A 323 -0.68 11.74 -10.05
N ILE A 324 -0.41 12.91 -9.44
CA ILE A 324 -1.37 14.02 -9.32
C ILE A 324 -1.86 14.46 -10.71
N TRP A 325 -0.95 14.56 -11.68
CA TRP A 325 -1.31 14.84 -13.06
C TRP A 325 -2.18 13.72 -13.68
N GLN A 326 -1.84 12.45 -13.44
CA GLN A 326 -2.59 11.29 -13.95
C GLN A 326 -3.99 11.14 -13.34
N LEU A 327 -4.18 11.54 -12.07
CA LEU A 327 -5.48 11.50 -11.42
C LEU A 327 -6.54 12.28 -12.21
N VAL A 328 -6.13 13.36 -12.89
CA VAL A 328 -6.98 14.10 -13.83
C VAL A 328 -6.83 13.58 -15.26
N SER A 329 -5.60 13.53 -15.81
CA SER A 329 -5.40 13.28 -17.24
C SER A 329 -5.81 11.87 -17.67
N LYS A 330 -5.85 10.91 -16.73
CA LYS A 330 -6.07 9.47 -16.96
C LYS A 330 -5.14 8.85 -18.00
N VAL A 331 -4.00 9.49 -18.28
CA VAL A 331 -3.00 8.95 -19.19
C VAL A 331 -2.19 7.89 -18.45
N ILE A 332 -2.34 6.64 -18.86
CA ILE A 332 -1.58 5.51 -18.32
C ILE A 332 -0.31 5.31 -19.14
N PHE A 333 0.84 5.39 -18.49
CA PHE A 333 2.12 5.15 -19.14
C PHE A 333 2.33 3.65 -19.39
N PRO A 334 2.80 3.24 -20.59
CA PRO A 334 3.03 1.85 -20.92
C PRO A 334 4.35 1.35 -20.28
N SER A 335 4.79 0.16 -20.67
CA SER A 335 6.13 -0.30 -20.35
C SER A 335 7.19 0.58 -21.01
N SER A 336 8.39 0.57 -20.44
CA SER A 336 9.49 1.41 -20.90
C SER A 336 9.87 1.20 -22.36
N ASP A 337 9.72 -0.01 -22.90
CA ASP A 337 10.03 -0.28 -24.31
C ASP A 337 9.09 0.50 -25.23
N VAL A 338 7.79 0.46 -24.95
CA VAL A 338 6.78 1.22 -25.70
C VAL A 338 6.95 2.72 -25.52
N LEU A 339 7.25 3.15 -24.29
CA LEU A 339 7.44 4.56 -23.96
C LEU A 339 8.60 5.17 -24.75
N LEU A 340 9.69 4.42 -24.92
CA LEU A 340 10.90 4.90 -25.59
C LEU A 340 10.87 4.67 -27.10
N ASP A 341 10.11 3.68 -27.59
CA ASP A 341 9.87 3.44 -29.01
C ASP A 341 8.78 4.35 -29.62
N GLY A 342 8.12 5.17 -28.79
CA GLY A 342 6.96 5.98 -29.17
C GLY A 342 7.21 6.82 -30.42
N ASN A 343 6.73 6.35 -31.59
CA ASN A 343 6.86 6.95 -32.92
C ASN A 343 6.94 8.48 -32.91
N HIS A 344 8.16 8.99 -33.04
CA HIS A 344 8.45 10.40 -33.27
C HIS A 344 8.07 10.74 -34.72
N LYS A 345 6.89 11.33 -34.95
CA LYS A 345 6.58 11.79 -36.32
C LYS A 345 7.59 12.83 -36.80
N ASN A 346 8.18 13.63 -35.91
CA ASN A 346 9.15 14.69 -36.27
C ASN A 346 10.36 14.87 -35.31
N GLY A 347 10.55 13.98 -34.32
CA GLY A 347 11.67 14.08 -33.37
C GLY A 347 11.53 15.16 -32.28
N GLU A 348 10.44 15.94 -32.30
CA GLU A 348 10.19 16.97 -31.29
C GLU A 348 9.49 16.40 -30.04
N PRO A 349 9.81 16.90 -28.84
CA PRO A 349 9.21 16.41 -27.61
C PRO A 349 7.69 16.67 -27.49
N GLU A 350 7.20 17.74 -28.12
CA GLU A 350 5.78 18.12 -28.18
C GLU A 350 4.92 17.11 -28.95
N ASP A 351 5.52 16.36 -29.88
CA ASP A 351 4.84 15.34 -30.67
C ASP A 351 4.74 13.98 -29.94
N HIS A 352 5.25 13.87 -28.71
CA HIS A 352 5.26 12.61 -27.99
C HIS A 352 3.89 12.24 -27.42
N VAL A 353 3.40 11.04 -27.74
CA VAL A 353 2.06 10.58 -27.32
C VAL A 353 1.91 10.50 -25.80
N TYR A 354 2.99 10.22 -25.06
CA TYR A 354 2.99 10.14 -23.59
C TYR A 354 3.55 11.41 -22.93
N ARG A 355 3.50 12.57 -23.58
CA ARG A 355 3.93 13.84 -22.97
C ARG A 355 3.03 14.25 -21.79
N VAL A 356 3.65 14.91 -20.81
CA VAL A 356 3.00 15.56 -19.68
C VAL A 356 2.98 17.05 -19.95
N GLU A 357 1.79 17.62 -20.05
CA GLU A 357 1.54 19.02 -20.42
C GLU A 357 0.42 19.61 -19.55
N PRO A 358 0.23 20.94 -19.51
CA PRO A 358 -0.87 21.56 -18.79
C PRO A 358 -2.24 21.05 -19.28
N VAL A 359 -3.11 20.68 -18.33
CA VAL A 359 -4.46 20.22 -18.66
C VAL A 359 -5.39 21.43 -18.76
N PRO A 360 -6.02 21.69 -19.92
CA PRO A 360 -6.83 22.88 -20.13
C PRO A 360 -8.12 22.84 -19.30
N GLY A 361 -8.45 23.97 -18.69
CA GLY A 361 -9.66 24.11 -17.86
C GLY A 361 -9.52 23.61 -16.42
N LEU A 362 -8.33 23.18 -16.00
CA LEU A 362 -8.08 22.90 -14.59
C LEU A 362 -8.01 24.19 -13.76
N PRO A 363 -8.43 24.14 -12.49
CA PRO A 363 -8.16 25.22 -11.54
C PRO A 363 -6.66 25.49 -11.44
N GLU A 364 -6.28 26.76 -11.38
CA GLU A 364 -4.88 27.20 -11.35
C GLU A 364 -4.08 26.56 -10.21
N TRP A 365 -4.70 26.46 -9.02
CA TRP A 365 -4.09 25.82 -7.86
C TRP A 365 -3.71 24.35 -8.12
N TYR A 366 -4.52 23.61 -8.88
CA TYR A 366 -4.26 22.20 -9.18
C TYR A 366 -3.06 22.07 -10.11
N GLN A 367 -3.00 22.92 -11.13
CA GLN A 367 -1.87 23.00 -12.04
C GLN A 367 -0.58 23.36 -11.30
N LYS A 368 -0.62 24.43 -10.48
CA LYS A 368 0.51 24.84 -9.65
C LYS A 368 1.03 23.70 -8.78
N LEU A 369 0.13 22.90 -8.20
CA LEU A 369 0.51 21.79 -7.33
C LEU A 369 1.35 20.72 -8.05
N TYR A 370 0.85 20.15 -9.16
CA TYR A 370 1.62 19.09 -9.85
C TYR A 370 2.86 19.63 -10.57
N VAL A 371 2.82 20.87 -11.08
CA VAL A 371 3.99 21.53 -11.68
C VAL A 371 5.10 21.68 -10.63
N ALA A 372 4.76 22.19 -9.43
CA ALA A 372 5.73 22.35 -8.36
C ALA A 372 6.28 21.00 -7.86
N CYS A 373 5.46 19.96 -7.79
CA CYS A 373 5.93 18.61 -7.43
C CYS A 373 6.95 18.05 -8.42
N MET A 374 6.86 18.43 -9.71
CA MET A 374 7.74 17.94 -10.77
C MET A 374 8.84 18.93 -11.17
N GLU A 375 9.09 19.97 -10.38
CA GLU A 375 10.18 20.93 -10.61
C GLU A 375 11.52 20.18 -10.86
N PRO A 376 12.31 20.54 -11.90
CA PRO A 376 13.53 19.83 -12.22
C PRO A 376 14.54 19.83 -11.07
N ARG A 377 14.56 20.91 -10.28
CA ARG A 377 15.41 21.08 -9.11
C ARG A 377 14.70 20.54 -7.86
N PRO A 378 15.24 19.50 -7.18
CA PRO A 378 14.60 18.90 -6.02
C PRO A 378 14.31 19.89 -4.88
N GLU A 379 15.17 20.89 -4.69
CA GLU A 379 15.02 21.94 -3.67
C GLU A 379 13.81 22.85 -3.89
N ASN A 380 13.31 22.95 -5.13
CA ASN A 380 12.14 23.76 -5.46
C ASN A 380 10.81 23.05 -5.19
N ARG A 381 10.83 21.70 -5.15
CA ARG A 381 9.63 20.89 -4.92
C ARG A 381 9.13 21.09 -3.48
N PRO A 382 7.82 20.92 -3.19
CA PRO A 382 7.33 20.82 -1.82
C PRO A 382 7.87 19.56 -1.11
N ASN A 383 7.77 19.51 0.22
CA ASN A 383 7.75 18.25 0.97
C ASN A 383 6.32 17.69 1.01
N ALA A 384 6.17 16.42 1.38
CA ALA A 384 4.86 15.78 1.51
C ALA A 384 3.92 16.53 2.48
N ASN A 385 4.45 17.01 3.61
CA ASN A 385 3.68 17.80 4.57
C ASN A 385 3.27 19.19 4.05
N ASP A 386 4.07 19.79 3.17
CA ASP A 386 3.74 21.06 2.53
C ASP A 386 2.53 20.89 1.60
N ILE A 387 2.47 19.76 0.87
CA ILE A 387 1.32 19.38 0.04
C ILE A 387 0.05 19.24 0.90
N CYS A 388 0.13 18.52 2.03
CA CYS A 388 -0.99 18.39 2.95
C CYS A 388 -1.47 19.76 3.44
N THR A 389 -0.56 20.60 3.92
CA THR A 389 -0.87 21.93 4.45
C THR A 389 -1.49 22.84 3.38
N ALA A 390 -0.97 22.79 2.16
CA ALA A 390 -1.42 23.59 1.03
C ALA A 390 -2.81 23.15 0.53
N LEU A 391 -3.07 21.85 0.46
CA LEU A 391 -4.27 21.30 -0.16
C LEU A 391 -5.44 21.14 0.80
N GLN A 392 -5.19 20.96 2.11
CA GLN A 392 -6.25 20.73 3.10
C GLN A 392 -7.33 21.82 3.10
N PRO A 393 -7.02 23.13 3.10
CA PRO A 393 -8.05 24.17 3.11
C PRO A 393 -8.91 24.15 1.84
N ILE A 394 -8.31 23.83 0.68
CA ILE A 394 -9.03 23.70 -0.59
C ILE A 394 -9.95 22.48 -0.52
N HIS A 395 -9.46 21.36 -0.01
CA HIS A 395 -10.27 20.17 0.18
C HIS A 395 -11.45 20.43 1.11
N ASP A 396 -11.23 21.07 2.25
CA ASP A 396 -12.28 21.35 3.25
C ASP A 396 -13.36 22.27 2.69
N ALA A 397 -12.99 23.24 1.87
CA ALA A 397 -13.93 24.18 1.24
C ALA A 397 -14.73 23.58 0.09
N LEU A 398 -14.36 22.39 -0.42
CA LEU A 398 -15.20 21.62 -1.33
C LEU A 398 -16.30 20.93 -0.50
N GLU A 399 -17.51 21.49 -0.52
CA GLU A 399 -18.65 20.97 0.28
C GLU A 399 -19.24 19.67 -0.29
N PHE A 400 -19.10 19.43 -1.59
CA PHE A 400 -19.58 18.23 -2.30
C PHE A 400 -18.68 17.88 -3.49
N SER A 401 -18.89 16.72 -4.10
CA SER A 401 -18.22 16.30 -5.34
C SER A 401 -18.51 17.30 -6.47
N VAL A 402 -17.51 18.14 -6.79
CA VAL A 402 -17.60 19.13 -7.88
C VAL A 402 -17.04 18.51 -9.18
N PRO A 403 -17.83 18.41 -10.26
CA PRO A 403 -17.36 17.90 -11.54
C PRO A 403 -16.28 18.79 -12.17
N LEU A 404 -15.36 18.17 -12.89
CA LEU A 404 -14.36 18.89 -13.69
C LEU A 404 -14.99 19.63 -14.89
N ASP A 405 -14.36 20.74 -15.31
CA ASP A 405 -14.75 21.53 -16.48
C ASP A 405 -14.79 20.67 -17.76
N ARG A 406 -15.76 20.92 -18.66
CA ARG A 406 -15.91 20.17 -19.92
C ARG A 406 -14.65 20.17 -20.80
N ARG A 407 -13.82 21.22 -20.73
CA ARG A 407 -12.52 21.30 -21.42
C ARG A 407 -11.56 20.24 -20.90
N VAL A 408 -11.59 19.93 -19.60
CA VAL A 408 -10.80 18.88 -18.98
C VAL A 408 -11.27 17.51 -19.48
N THR A 409 -12.59 17.25 -19.47
CA THR A 409 -13.14 16.00 -20.00
C THR A 409 -12.79 15.81 -21.49
N GLY A 410 -12.93 16.87 -22.30
CA GLY A 410 -12.55 16.85 -23.71
C GLY A 410 -11.07 16.54 -23.94
N TYR A 411 -10.19 17.12 -23.11
CA TYR A 411 -8.77 16.80 -23.11
C TYR A 411 -8.51 15.32 -22.81
N ILE A 412 -9.10 14.79 -21.74
CA ILE A 412 -8.91 13.39 -21.34
C ILE A 412 -9.35 12.43 -22.45
N VAL A 413 -10.52 12.66 -23.05
CA VAL A 413 -11.05 11.85 -24.16
C VAL A 413 -10.06 11.83 -25.34
N ALA A 414 -9.58 13.01 -25.74
CA ALA A 414 -8.64 13.14 -26.85
C ALA A 414 -7.32 12.41 -26.56
N ARG A 415 -6.74 12.62 -25.37
CA ARG A 415 -5.47 11.99 -24.98
C ARG A 415 -5.57 10.48 -24.87
N ARG A 416 -6.65 9.94 -24.31
CA ARG A 416 -6.88 8.48 -24.27
C ARG A 416 -7.06 7.90 -25.67
N ALA A 417 -7.75 8.60 -26.57
CA ALA A 417 -7.90 8.16 -27.95
C ALA A 417 -6.54 8.10 -28.67
N GLU A 418 -5.70 9.12 -28.48
CA GLU A 418 -4.34 9.20 -29.03
C GLU A 418 -3.46 8.05 -28.52
N VAL A 419 -3.43 7.82 -27.19
CA VAL A 419 -2.67 6.72 -26.57
C VAL A 419 -3.18 5.36 -27.03
N ALA A 420 -4.50 5.15 -27.07
CA ALA A 420 -5.08 3.89 -27.51
C ALA A 420 -4.75 3.60 -28.99
N ASP A 421 -4.75 4.61 -29.85
CA ASP A 421 -4.39 4.45 -31.26
C ASP A 421 -2.92 4.12 -31.46
N HIS A 422 -2.05 4.79 -30.69
CA HIS A 422 -0.63 4.49 -30.66
C HIS A 422 -0.37 3.04 -30.21
N LEU A 423 -0.99 2.59 -29.11
CA LEU A 423 -0.84 1.23 -28.60
C LEU A 423 -1.35 0.17 -29.60
N ARG A 424 -2.49 0.42 -30.27
CA ARG A 424 -3.00 -0.46 -31.33
C ARG A 424 -2.02 -0.58 -32.49
N THR A 425 -1.42 0.54 -32.90
CA THR A 425 -0.42 0.56 -33.99
C THR A 425 0.86 -0.15 -33.57
N TYR A 426 1.34 0.12 -32.35
CA TYR A 426 2.53 -0.51 -31.80
C TYR A 426 2.38 -2.04 -31.70
N ALA A 427 1.25 -2.53 -31.16
CA ALA A 427 0.98 -3.96 -31.03
C ALA A 427 0.96 -4.70 -32.39
N LYS A 428 0.47 -4.06 -33.45
CA LYS A 428 0.51 -4.61 -34.82
C LYS A 428 1.94 -4.78 -35.35
N VAL A 429 2.86 -3.90 -34.95
CA VAL A 429 4.23 -3.86 -35.48
C VAL A 429 5.20 -4.71 -34.65
N LYS A 430 5.05 -4.70 -33.32
CA LYS A 430 6.03 -5.27 -32.37
C LYS A 430 5.52 -6.50 -31.60
N GLY A 431 4.25 -6.87 -31.72
CA GLY A 431 3.65 -8.00 -31.02
C GLY A 431 3.20 -7.66 -29.59
N THR A 432 3.08 -8.69 -28.73
CA THR A 432 2.55 -8.56 -27.36
C THR A 432 3.47 -7.73 -26.48
N ILE A 433 2.91 -6.71 -25.83
CA ILE A 433 3.61 -5.81 -24.91
C ILE A 433 3.73 -6.48 -23.54
N SER A 434 4.91 -6.45 -22.93
CA SER A 434 5.10 -6.90 -21.55
C SER A 434 4.47 -5.92 -20.55
N ASP A 435 3.66 -6.44 -19.62
CA ASP A 435 3.07 -5.69 -18.50
C ASP A 435 4.05 -5.36 -17.37
N SER A 436 5.32 -5.78 -17.46
CA SER A 436 6.28 -5.57 -16.37
C SER A 436 6.71 -4.10 -16.25
N THR A 437 6.34 -3.48 -15.13
CA THR A 437 6.32 -2.03 -14.94
C THR A 437 7.50 -1.46 -14.16
N THR A 438 8.06 -2.17 -13.18
CA THR A 438 9.31 -1.78 -12.50
C THR A 438 10.49 -2.54 -13.11
N ARG A 439 11.51 -1.83 -13.57
CA ARG A 439 12.72 -2.41 -14.15
C ARG A 439 13.98 -2.01 -13.40
N LEU A 440 15.03 -2.81 -13.59
CA LEU A 440 16.38 -2.50 -13.15
C LEU A 440 17.15 -1.86 -14.31
N TYR A 441 17.69 -0.68 -14.08
CA TYR A 441 18.54 0.06 -15.00
C TYR A 441 19.94 0.22 -14.41
N THR A 442 20.96 0.35 -15.25
CA THR A 442 22.25 0.89 -14.80
C THR A 442 22.22 2.41 -14.93
N LEU A 443 22.93 3.15 -14.08
CA LEU A 443 23.01 4.61 -14.20
C LEU A 443 23.44 5.07 -15.60
N SER A 444 24.35 4.33 -16.23
CA SER A 444 24.82 4.59 -17.59
C SER A 444 23.79 4.34 -18.69
N SER A 445 22.80 3.48 -18.45
CA SER A 445 21.78 3.09 -19.44
C SER A 445 20.39 3.63 -19.12
N LEU A 446 20.22 4.32 -17.99
CA LEU A 446 18.96 4.95 -17.63
C LEU A 446 18.61 6.01 -18.69
N PRO A 447 17.44 5.93 -19.35
CA PRO A 447 16.99 6.94 -20.31
C PRO A 447 16.47 8.20 -19.62
N SER A 448 16.57 9.35 -20.28
CA SER A 448 15.96 10.58 -19.75
C SER A 448 14.50 10.65 -20.18
N THR A 449 13.62 11.02 -19.27
CA THR A 449 12.20 11.31 -19.55
C THR A 449 11.90 12.81 -19.52
N GLN A 450 12.91 13.66 -19.27
CA GLN A 450 12.72 15.12 -19.18
C GLN A 450 12.12 15.72 -20.45
N SER A 451 12.47 15.19 -21.63
CA SER A 451 11.88 15.63 -22.89
C SER A 451 10.36 15.44 -22.92
N PHE A 452 9.79 14.49 -22.18
CA PHE A 452 8.35 14.26 -22.14
C PHE A 452 7.61 15.24 -21.21
N ILE A 453 8.33 16.05 -20.43
CA ILE A 453 7.73 16.96 -19.46
C ILE A 453 7.70 18.38 -20.05
N LEU A 454 6.54 18.77 -20.55
CA LEU A 454 6.27 20.04 -21.24
C LEU A 454 5.52 21.00 -20.31
N LEU A 455 6.05 21.18 -19.09
CA LEU A 455 5.43 22.02 -18.08
C LEU A 455 6.12 23.37 -17.95
N PRO A 456 5.38 24.44 -17.62
CA PRO A 456 5.93 25.77 -17.42
C PRO A 456 6.57 25.86 -16.03
N PHE A 457 7.81 25.39 -15.89
CA PHE A 457 8.54 25.49 -14.62
C PHE A 457 8.96 26.93 -14.32
N GLU A 458 8.67 27.40 -13.12
CA GLU A 458 9.03 28.74 -12.67
C GLU A 458 10.45 28.79 -12.08
N SER A 459 11.05 27.64 -11.79
CA SER A 459 12.37 27.52 -11.14
C SER A 459 12.42 28.23 -9.78
N GLN A 460 11.28 28.30 -9.08
CA GLN A 460 11.13 28.91 -7.76
C GLN A 460 10.74 27.87 -6.71
N PRO A 461 11.11 28.08 -5.44
CA PRO A 461 10.63 27.24 -4.34
C PRO A 461 9.11 27.25 -4.22
N PHE A 462 8.52 26.11 -3.83
CA PHE A 462 7.07 25.94 -3.69
C PHE A 462 6.40 27.06 -2.87
N HIS A 463 6.98 27.47 -1.75
CA HIS A 463 6.41 28.53 -0.90
C HIS A 463 6.35 29.92 -1.56
N THR A 464 7.16 30.16 -2.60
CA THR A 464 7.13 31.39 -3.39
C THR A 464 6.02 31.35 -4.43
N VAL A 465 5.79 30.19 -5.03
CA VAL A 465 4.76 29.96 -6.07
C VAL A 465 3.38 29.78 -5.46
N TRP A 466 3.31 29.16 -4.29
CA TRP A 466 2.09 28.87 -3.57
C TRP A 466 1.73 30.01 -2.60
N ASN A 467 0.94 30.97 -3.08
CA ASN A 467 0.39 32.03 -2.23
C ASN A 467 -0.98 31.59 -1.69
N SER A 468 -1.07 31.40 -0.38
CA SER A 468 -2.31 31.01 0.31
C SER A 468 -3.46 32.01 0.11
N ASN A 469 -3.14 33.29 -0.12
CA ASN A 469 -4.13 34.34 -0.34
C ASN A 469 -4.67 34.40 -1.79
N SER A 470 -3.99 33.78 -2.77
CA SER A 470 -4.49 33.70 -4.16
C SER A 470 -5.19 32.37 -4.46
N CYS A 471 -5.10 31.38 -3.55
CA CYS A 471 -5.89 30.14 -3.60
C CYS A 471 -7.21 30.26 -2.83
N VAL A 472 -7.66 31.48 -2.51
CA VAL A 472 -9.06 31.73 -2.21
C VAL A 472 -9.79 31.32 -3.48
N LEU A 473 -10.54 30.21 -3.39
CA LEU A 473 -11.46 29.71 -4.41
C LEU A 473 -11.89 30.88 -5.28
N ASP A 474 -11.28 31.04 -6.47
CA ASP A 474 -11.83 31.88 -7.51
C ASP A 474 -13.26 31.41 -7.58
N THR A 475 -14.15 32.26 -7.09
CA THR A 475 -15.49 31.90 -6.64
C THR A 475 -16.01 30.90 -7.65
N PHE A 476 -16.22 29.65 -7.23
CA PHE A 476 -17.06 28.72 -7.99
C PHE A 476 -18.41 29.41 -8.05
N SER A 477 -18.54 30.28 -9.05
CA SER A 477 -19.69 31.11 -9.22
C SER A 477 -20.74 30.11 -9.65
N LEU A 478 -21.58 29.71 -8.72
CA LEU A 478 -22.77 28.91 -8.97
C LEU A 478 -23.57 29.45 -10.17
N SER A 479 -23.41 30.73 -10.52
CA SER A 479 -24.03 31.35 -11.70
C SER A 479 -23.59 30.74 -13.04
N ALA A 480 -22.38 30.21 -13.17
CA ALA A 480 -21.91 29.61 -14.43
C ALA A 480 -22.54 28.21 -14.70
N TYR A 481 -23.03 27.54 -13.65
CA TYR A 481 -23.67 26.22 -13.78
C TYR A 481 -25.20 26.29 -13.90
N ILE A 482 -25.83 27.37 -13.42
CA ILE A 482 -27.30 27.53 -13.49
C ILE A 482 -27.75 27.96 -14.90
N ASP A 483 -26.93 28.70 -15.65
CA ASP A 483 -27.31 29.30 -16.94
C ASP A 483 -27.46 28.33 -18.13
N THR A 484 -27.19 27.03 -17.96
CA THR A 484 -27.40 26.03 -19.03
C THR A 484 -28.67 25.20 -18.89
N SER A 485 -29.49 25.51 -17.88
CA SER A 485 -30.81 24.88 -17.67
C SER A 485 -32.00 25.76 -18.09
N SER A 486 -31.74 26.98 -18.58
CA SER A 486 -32.77 27.97 -18.94
C SER A 486 -32.59 28.55 -20.35
N SER A 487 -32.31 27.71 -21.34
CA SER A 487 -32.54 28.06 -22.75
C SER A 487 -33.11 26.85 -23.47
N SER A 488 -34.43 26.88 -23.61
CA SER A 488 -35.30 26.07 -24.49
C SER A 488 -34.83 26.02 -25.93
#